data_AF-A0A2V6NMH2-F1
#
_entry.id   AF-A0A2V6NMH2-F1
#
_cell.length_a   1.000
_cell.length_b   1.000
_cell.length_c   1.000
_cell.angle_alpha   90.00
_cell.angle_beta   90.00
_cell.angle_gamma   90.00
#
_symmetry.space_group_name_H-M   'P 1'
#
loop_
_entity.id
_entity.type
_entity.pdbx_description
1 polymer ?
#
loop_
_entity_poly.entity_id
_entity_poly.type
_entity_poly.pdbx_seq_one_letter_code
_entity_poly.pdbx_strand_id
1 'polypeptide(L)'
;MVGLERTVVPLVGEREFGLASKTLILSFIVSFGVTKAILNLVAALLANRFGRKPILVAGWLLGLPVPFMIMWAPSWGWIDAANILLGANQAFAWSMTVIMKVDLVGPKRRGLALG
;
A
#
# COMPACT_ATOMS: atom_id res chain seq x y z
N MET A 1 -0.05 2.52 -10.82
CA MET A 1 1.42 2.63 -10.67
C MET A 1 2.06 1.57 -9.77
N VAL A 2 1.32 0.75 -9.00
CA VAL A 2 1.90 -0.34 -8.17
C VAL A 2 2.52 -1.49 -9.00
N GLY A 3 2.15 -1.64 -10.28
CA GLY A 3 2.68 -2.68 -11.16
C GLY A 3 4.13 -2.46 -11.59
N LEU A 4 4.58 -1.20 -11.69
CA LEU A 4 5.94 -0.85 -12.09
C LEU A 4 6.95 -1.09 -10.94
N GLU A 5 6.56 -0.85 -9.69
CA GLU A 5 7.41 -1.15 -8.53
C GLU A 5 7.71 -2.65 -8.42
N ARG A 6 6.72 -3.52 -8.70
CA ARG A 6 6.90 -4.98 -8.68
C ARG A 6 7.81 -5.53 -9.77
N THR A 7 8.01 -4.80 -10.87
CA THR A 7 8.91 -5.22 -11.95
C THR A 7 10.28 -4.58 -11.84
N VAL A 8 10.36 -3.31 -11.44
CA VAL A 8 11.62 -2.56 -11.42
C VAL A 8 12.42 -2.80 -10.14
N VAL A 9 11.79 -2.90 -8.96
CA VAL A 9 12.50 -3.09 -7.69
C VAL A 9 13.28 -4.41 -7.62
N PRO A 10 12.74 -5.56 -8.09
CA PRO A 10 13.51 -6.80 -8.15
C PRO A 10 14.68 -6.72 -9.13
N LEU A 11 14.51 -6.05 -10.28
CA LEU A 11 15.56 -5.90 -11.30
C LEU A 11 16.73 -5.02 -10.83
N VAL A 12 16.47 -3.98 -10.03
CA VAL A 12 17.50 -3.12 -9.43
C VAL A 12 18.26 -3.88 -8.33
N GLY A 13 17.58 -4.66 -7.49
CA GLY A 13 18.22 -5.50 -6.47
C GLY A 13 19.10 -6.61 -7.05
N GLU A 14 18.74 -7.14 -8.22
CA GLU A 14 19.51 -8.17 -8.92
C GLU A 14 20.80 -7.63 -9.56
N ARG A 15 20.76 -6.39 -10.10
CA ARG A 15 21.89 -5.79 -10.81
C ARG A 15 22.89 -5.02 -9.94
N GLU A 16 22.44 -4.34 -8.89
CA GLU A 16 23.34 -3.51 -8.05
C GLU A 16 23.83 -4.22 -6.78
N PHE A 17 23.05 -5.15 -6.22
CA PHE A 17 23.38 -5.77 -4.93
C PHE A 17 23.76 -7.26 -5.03
N GLY A 18 23.67 -7.88 -6.21
CA GLY A 18 24.01 -9.31 -6.41
C GLY A 18 23.10 -10.28 -5.63
N LEU A 19 21.95 -9.81 -5.15
CA LEU A 19 21.07 -10.54 -4.24
C LEU A 19 20.04 -11.37 -5.01
N ALA A 20 20.52 -12.41 -5.71
CA ALA A 20 19.68 -13.40 -6.41
C ALA A 20 19.02 -14.41 -5.43
N SER A 21 18.35 -13.94 -4.38
CA SER A 21 17.66 -14.83 -3.43
C SER A 21 16.16 -14.61 -3.47
N LYS A 22 15.43 -15.58 -4.04
CA LYS A 22 13.96 -15.70 -4.02
C LYS A 22 13.34 -15.38 -2.64
N THR A 23 14.08 -15.61 -1.56
CA THR A 23 13.73 -15.29 -0.17
C THR A 23 13.44 -13.81 0.07
N LEU A 24 14.20 -12.89 -0.53
CA LEU A 24 14.00 -11.44 -0.34
C LEU A 24 12.76 -10.93 -1.08
N ILE A 25 12.53 -11.41 -2.31
CA ILE A 25 11.32 -11.09 -3.08
C ILE A 25 10.07 -11.64 -2.36
N LEU A 26 10.15 -12.86 -1.81
CA LEU A 26 9.09 -13.42 -0.99
C LEU A 26 8.86 -12.61 0.28
N SER A 27 9.93 -12.19 0.97
CA SER A 27 9.83 -11.33 2.17
C SER A 27 9.13 -10.00 1.85
N PHE A 28 9.49 -9.37 0.72
CA PHE A 28 8.86 -8.14 0.24
C PHE A 28 7.37 -8.31 -0.09
N ILE A 29 7.00 -9.40 -0.78
CA ILE A 29 5.60 -9.67 -1.13
C ILE A 29 4.79 -10.00 0.12
N VAL A 30 5.34 -10.82 1.02
CA VAL A 30 4.68 -11.25 2.26
C VAL A 30 4.52 -10.06 3.21
N SER A 31 5.55 -9.24 3.41
CA SER A 31 5.49 -8.08 4.31
C SER A 31 4.43 -7.07 3.84
N PHE A 32 4.42 -6.75 2.54
CA PHE A 32 3.40 -5.91 1.93
C PHE A 32 2.00 -6.53 2.07
N GLY A 33 1.86 -7.80 1.70
CA GLY A 33 0.59 -8.51 1.66
C GLY A 33 -0.04 -8.64 3.05
N VAL A 34 0.75 -9.07 4.05
CA VAL A 34 0.32 -9.23 5.44
C VAL A 34 -0.05 -7.88 6.04
N THR A 35 0.81 -6.88 5.88
CA THR A 35 0.54 -5.52 6.37
C THR A 35 -0.76 -4.99 5.79
N LYS A 36 -0.93 -5.09 4.47
CA LYS A 36 -2.14 -4.65 3.79
C LYS A 36 -3.37 -5.41 4.29
N ALA A 37 -3.30 -6.73 4.44
CA ALA A 37 -4.44 -7.54 4.89
C ALA A 37 -4.90 -7.13 6.29
N ILE A 38 -3.98 -7.01 7.25
CA ILE A 38 -4.28 -6.61 8.62
C ILE A 38 -4.84 -5.19 8.66
N LEU A 39 -4.15 -4.24 8.01
CA LEU A 39 -4.56 -2.85 8.04
C LEU A 39 -5.88 -2.62 7.32
N ASN A 40 -6.24 -3.43 6.33
CA ASN A 40 -7.53 -3.30 5.66
C ASN A 40 -8.71 -3.65 6.59
N LEU A 41 -8.54 -4.65 7.47
CA LEU A 41 -9.51 -4.96 8.52
C LEU A 41 -9.63 -3.80 9.51
N VAL A 42 -8.49 -3.25 9.94
CA VAL A 42 -8.45 -2.09 10.85
C VAL A 42 -9.08 -0.85 10.20
N ALA A 43 -8.84 -0.62 8.90
CA ALA A 43 -9.41 0.48 8.14
C ALA A 43 -10.92 0.45 8.15
N ALA A 44 -11.52 -0.73 7.97
CA ALA A 44 -12.97 -0.90 8.00
C ALA A 44 -13.56 -0.57 9.38
N LEU A 45 -12.92 -1.05 10.46
CA LEU A 45 -13.34 -0.75 11.84
C LEU A 45 -13.22 0.74 12.17
N LEU A 46 -12.08 1.34 11.84
CA LEU A 46 -11.83 2.76 12.08
C LEU A 46 -12.79 3.62 11.27
N ALA A 47 -13.15 3.22 10.03
CA ALA A 47 -14.02 4.01 9.16
C ALA A 47 -15.43 4.14 9.71
N ASN A 48 -15.90 3.09 10.39
CA ASN A 48 -17.18 3.11 11.09
C ASN A 48 -17.17 4.04 12.31
N ARG A 49 -16.00 4.25 12.95
CA ARG A 49 -15.87 5.06 14.17
C ARG A 49 -15.52 6.52 13.91
N PHE A 50 -14.58 6.79 13.01
CA PHE A 50 -14.04 8.12 12.73
C PHE A 50 -14.51 8.70 11.40
N GLY A 51 -15.27 7.93 10.62
CA GLY A 51 -15.66 8.29 9.26
C GLY A 51 -14.55 8.00 8.24
N ARG A 52 -14.91 8.08 6.95
CA ARG A 52 -14.02 7.68 5.85
C ARG A 52 -12.92 8.71 5.54
N LYS A 53 -13.23 10.01 5.62
CA LYS A 53 -12.32 11.10 5.22
C LYS A 53 -11.03 11.19 6.07
N PRO A 54 -11.07 11.11 7.42
CA PRO A 54 -9.84 11.15 8.22
C PRO A 54 -8.89 9.99 7.93
N ILE A 55 -9.43 8.79 7.65
CA ILE A 55 -8.62 7.59 7.34
C ILE A 55 -7.97 7.71 5.97
N LEU A 56 -8.69 8.26 4.98
CA LEU A 56 -8.12 8.57 3.67
C LEU A 56 -6.91 9.50 3.81
N VAL A 57 -7.04 10.57 4.61
CA VAL A 57 -5.94 11.51 4.86
C VAL A 57 -4.78 10.83 5.60
N ALA A 58 -5.06 10.03 6.63
CA ALA A 58 -4.04 9.26 7.34
C ALA A 58 -3.29 8.30 6.40
N GLY A 59 -4.00 7.63 5.49
CA GLY A 59 -3.39 6.80 4.45
C GLY A 59 -2.41 7.60 3.59
N TRP A 60 -2.80 8.78 3.10
CA TRP A 60 -1.92 9.66 2.33
C TRP A 60 -0.69 10.13 3.12
N LEU A 61 -0.85 10.46 4.41
CA LEU A 61 0.26 10.83 5.28
C LEU A 61 1.28 9.68 5.44
N LEU A 62 0.82 8.43 5.48
CA LEU A 62 1.70 7.26 5.52
C LEU A 62 2.42 6.99 4.18
N GLY A 63 1.81 7.38 3.07
CA GLY A 63 2.42 7.22 1.73
C GLY A 63 3.45 8.31 1.39
N LEU A 64 3.28 9.52 1.93
CA LEU A 64 4.15 10.66 1.67
C LEU A 64 5.65 10.42 1.95
N PRO A 65 6.07 9.76 3.05
CA PRO A 65 7.49 9.48 3.30
C PRO A 65 8.10 8.41 2.39
N VAL A 66 7.29 7.59 1.71
CA VAL A 66 7.78 6.41 0.97
C VAL A 66 8.78 6.76 -0.15
N PRO A 67 8.51 7.74 -1.04
CA PRO A 67 9.47 8.11 -2.09
C PRO A 67 10.81 8.60 -1.53
N PHE A 68 10.77 9.33 -0.41
CA PHE A 68 11.98 9.83 0.26
C PHE A 68 12.79 8.71 0.91
N MET A 69 12.11 7.75 1.53
CA MET A 69 12.77 6.56 2.10
C MET A 69 13.46 5.71 1.03
N ILE A 70 12.84 5.57 -0.15
CA ILE A 70 13.44 4.83 -1.27
C ILE A 70 14.61 5.62 -1.87
N MET A 71 14.47 6.93 -2.06
CA MET A 71 15.49 7.78 -2.67
C MET A 71 16.78 7.85 -1.84
N TRP A 72 16.68 7.81 -0.52
CA TRP A 72 17.82 7.88 0.39
C TRP A 72 18.13 6.56 1.08
N ALA A 73 17.63 5.43 0.58
CA ALA A 73 17.77 4.13 1.24
C ALA A 73 19.24 3.72 1.41
N PRO A 74 19.79 3.69 2.64
CA PRO A 74 21.16 3.24 2.89
C PRO A 74 21.30 1.71 2.93
N SER A 75 20.18 0.98 3.04
CA SER A 75 20.15 -0.49 3.07
C SER A 75 18.78 -1.04 2.65
N TRP A 76 18.73 -2.34 2.29
CA TRP A 76 17.49 -3.01 1.86
C TRP A 76 16.34 -2.94 2.90
N GLY A 77 16.67 -2.92 4.19
CA GLY A 77 15.66 -2.79 5.25
C GLY A 77 14.81 -1.51 5.14
N TRP A 78 15.36 -0.44 4.56
CA TRP A 78 14.60 0.78 4.29
C TRP A 78 13.59 0.61 3.17
N ILE A 79 13.92 -0.21 2.16
CA ILE A 79 13.01 -0.56 1.07
C ILE A 79 11.85 -1.42 1.61
N ASP A 80 12.15 -2.39 2.47
CA ASP A 80 11.11 -3.20 3.14
C ASP A 80 10.22 -2.35 4.06
N ALA A 81 10.79 -1.42 4.84
CA ALA A 81 10.03 -0.51 5.69
C ALA A 81 9.14 0.44 4.86
N ALA A 82 9.68 0.99 3.77
CA ALA A 82 8.93 1.80 2.82
C ALA A 82 7.78 1.01 2.19
N ASN A 83 7.98 -0.27 1.92
CA ASN A 83 6.97 -1.16 1.38
C ASN A 83 5.85 -1.48 2.40
N ILE A 84 6.17 -1.64 3.68
CA ILE A 84 5.17 -1.75 4.76
C ILE A 84 4.31 -0.48 4.82
N LEU A 85 4.93 0.70 4.77
CA LEU A 85 4.21 1.98 4.72
C LEU A 85 3.34 2.12 3.47
N LEU A 86 3.85 1.68 2.32
CA LEU A 86 3.08 1.63 1.08
C LEU A 86 1.86 0.68 1.22
N GLY A 87 2.04 -0.47 1.88
CA GLY A 87 0.96 -1.40 2.22
C GLY A 87 -0.10 -0.76 3.11
N ALA A 88 0.31 0.06 4.09
CA ALA A 88 -0.58 0.84 4.94
C ALA A 88 -1.33 1.93 4.19
N ASN A 89 -0.63 2.71 3.35
CA ASN A 89 -1.22 3.69 2.46
C ASN A 89 -2.28 3.03 1.55
N GLN A 90 -1.97 1.88 0.96
CA GLN A 90 -2.90 1.12 0.12
C GLN A 90 -4.08 0.59 0.92
N ALA A 91 -3.89 0.09 2.13
CA ALA A 91 -4.99 -0.39 2.97
C ALA A 91 -5.96 0.73 3.37
N PHE A 92 -5.45 1.93 3.63
CA PHE A 92 -6.27 3.05 4.11
C PHE A 92 -6.81 3.89 2.95
N ALA A 93 -5.95 4.40 2.08
CA ALA A 93 -6.36 5.36 1.05
C ALA A 93 -7.18 4.70 -0.07
N TRP A 94 -6.77 3.54 -0.58
CA TRP A 94 -7.50 2.85 -1.64
C TRP A 94 -8.87 2.37 -1.16
N SER A 95 -8.92 1.69 -0.02
CA SER A 95 -10.17 1.16 0.53
C SER A 95 -11.17 2.27 0.84
N MET A 96 -10.73 3.37 1.46
CA MET A 96 -11.62 4.51 1.71
C MET A 96 -12.12 5.16 0.43
N THR A 97 -11.26 5.31 -0.58
CA THR A 97 -11.65 5.87 -1.88
C THR A 97 -12.74 5.02 -2.54
N VAL A 98 -12.56 3.69 -2.55
CA VAL A 98 -13.55 2.77 -3.12
C VAL A 98 -14.86 2.80 -2.36
N ILE A 99 -14.82 2.74 -1.03
CA ILE A 99 -16.02 2.79 -0.17
C ILE A 99 -16.76 4.11 -0.37
N MET A 100 -16.06 5.24 -0.35
CA MET A 100 -16.66 6.56 -0.56
C MET A 100 -17.28 6.68 -1.95
N LYS A 101 -16.64 6.14 -3.00
CA LYS A 101 -17.25 6.06 -4.34
C LYS A 101 -18.57 5.28 -4.27
N VAL A 102 -18.58 4.09 -3.67
CA VAL A 102 -19.80 3.26 -3.53
C VAL A 102 -20.90 3.98 -2.74
N ASP A 103 -20.53 4.68 -1.68
CA ASP A 103 -21.46 5.48 -0.85
C ASP A 103 -22.11 6.61 -1.67
N LEU A 104 -21.35 7.28 -2.55
CA LEU A 104 -21.83 8.37 -3.40
C LEU A 104 -22.83 7.93 -4.48
N VAL A 105 -22.65 6.75 -5.09
CA VAL A 105 -23.51 6.28 -6.20
C VAL A 105 -24.81 5.61 -5.73
N GLY A 106 -24.92 5.32 -4.43
CA GLY A 106 -26.11 4.75 -3.81
C GLY A 106 -26.42 3.30 -4.22
N PRO A 107 -27.44 2.66 -3.62
CA PRO A 107 -27.73 1.22 -3.78
C PRO A 107 -27.97 0.78 -5.22
N LYS A 108 -28.56 1.65 -6.05
CA LYS A 108 -29.02 1.31 -7.40
C LYS A 108 -27.89 1.23 -8.45
N ARG A 109 -26.69 1.76 -8.19
CA ARG A 109 -25.60 1.83 -9.19
C ARG A 109 -24.24 1.32 -8.70
N ARG A 110 -24.20 0.61 -7.56
CA ARG A 110 -22.94 0.12 -6.94
C ARG A 110 -22.09 -0.73 -7.89
N GLY A 111 -22.73 -1.54 -8.74
CA GLY A 111 -22.05 -2.40 -9.72
C GLY A 111 -21.30 -1.65 -10.84
N LEU A 112 -21.69 -0.42 -11.16
CA LEU A 112 -21.04 0.42 -12.18
C LEU A 112 -19.91 1.30 -11.60
N ALA A 113 -19.77 1.35 -10.28
CA ALA A 113 -18.86 2.25 -9.58
C ALA A 113 -17.42 1.71 -9.42
N LEU A 114 -17.29 0.40 -9.53
CA LEU A 114 -16.10 -0.39 -9.22
C LEU A 114 -15.23 -0.71 -10.45
N GLY A 115 -15.67 -0.28 -11.64
CA GLY A 115 -14.89 -0.34 -12.88
C GLY A 115 -13.83 0.75 -12.97
#